data_AF-A0A430BJE7-F1
#
_entry.id   AF-A0A430BJE7-F1
#
_cell.length_a   1.000
_cell.length_b   1.000
_cell.length_c   1.000
_cell.angle_alpha   90.00
_cell.angle_beta   90.00
_cell.angle_gamma   90.00
#
_symmetry.space_group_name_H-M   'P 1'
#
loop_
_entity.id
_entity.type
_entity.pdbx_description
1 polymer ?
#
loop_
_entity_poly.entity_id
_entity_poly.type
_entity_poly.pdbx_seq_one_letter_code
_entity_poly.pdbx_strand_id
1 'polypeptide(L)'
;MVSGFLDRIANWLSASDDGSAIQPPAPVPSNPAISPDDERLPDASRPRVARLVSLIADIEARARDNSLMVSALAEVRQMRDTHLPRLIVSYAEIPPAHRAEIFRTTGRSASYNLNEALDRMVTRAETLSRSMAQDDIDSFADNLRFIEQRYSDNGSA
;
A
#
# COMPACT_ATOMS: atom_id res chain seq x y z
N MET A 1 -33.21 39.26 -35.03
CA MET A 1 -32.68 38.53 -33.83
C MET A 1 -32.73 37.06 -34.20
N VAL A 2 -31.67 36.28 -34.28
CA VAL A 2 -30.44 36.20 -33.47
C VAL A 2 -29.26 35.83 -34.38
N SER A 3 -28.21 36.64 -34.38
CA SER A 3 -26.89 36.33 -34.94
C SER A 3 -25.92 36.19 -33.77
N GLY A 4 -25.15 35.11 -33.68
CA GLY A 4 -24.14 35.01 -32.61
C GLY A 4 -23.54 33.65 -32.27
N PHE A 5 -23.51 32.67 -33.19
CA PHE A 5 -22.85 31.37 -32.90
C PHE A 5 -21.49 31.19 -33.61
N LEU A 6 -21.17 31.97 -34.64
CA LEU A 6 -19.93 31.81 -35.42
C LEU A 6 -18.76 32.67 -34.92
N ASP A 7 -18.98 33.60 -33.98
CA ASP A 7 -17.95 34.49 -33.43
C ASP A 7 -17.05 33.81 -32.36
N ARG A 8 -17.43 32.63 -31.86
CA ARG A 8 -16.73 31.98 -30.74
C ARG A 8 -15.54 31.12 -31.16
N ILE A 9 -15.38 30.83 -32.44
CA ILE A 9 -14.32 29.93 -32.94
C ILE A 9 -13.04 30.73 -33.32
N ALA A 10 -13.17 32.04 -33.57
CA ALA A 10 -12.04 32.89 -33.97
C ALA A 10 -11.17 33.37 -32.80
N ASN A 11 -11.62 33.25 -31.54
CA ASN A 11 -10.92 33.80 -30.39
C ASN A 11 -10.00 32.80 -29.65
N TRP A 12 -9.75 31.61 -30.20
CA TRP A 12 -8.91 30.59 -29.56
C TRP A 12 -7.50 30.44 -30.17
N LEU A 13 -7.24 31.03 -31.33
CA LEU A 13 -5.92 30.93 -31.99
C LEU A 13 -4.96 32.08 -31.63
N SER A 14 -5.30 32.88 -30.63
CA SER A 14 -4.51 34.04 -30.21
C SER A 14 -4.28 34.03 -28.69
N ALA A 15 -3.57 33.01 -28.21
CA ALA A 15 -2.89 33.06 -26.92
C ALA A 15 -1.52 32.41 -27.08
N SER A 16 -0.52 33.27 -26.96
CA SER A 16 0.89 33.13 -27.26
C SER A 16 1.60 32.01 -26.52
N ASP A 17 2.61 31.50 -27.21
CA ASP A 17 3.89 31.01 -26.70
C ASP A 17 4.33 31.81 -25.45
N ASP A 18 4.45 31.13 -24.31
CA ASP A 18 5.27 31.58 -23.18
C ASP A 18 5.84 30.36 -22.45
N GLY A 19 7.13 30.47 -22.11
CA GLY A 19 8.05 29.38 -21.81
C GLY A 19 7.55 28.31 -20.84
N SER A 20 7.69 27.05 -21.27
CA SER A 20 7.59 25.87 -20.40
C SER A 20 8.75 25.87 -19.40
N ALA A 21 8.56 26.57 -18.28
CA ALA A 21 9.24 26.25 -17.05
C ALA A 21 8.88 24.81 -16.66
N ILE A 22 9.88 24.00 -16.30
CA ILE A 22 9.73 22.63 -15.80
C ILE A 22 8.84 22.70 -14.55
N GLN A 23 7.55 22.45 -14.73
CA GLN A 23 6.61 22.34 -13.62
C GLN A 23 6.95 21.03 -12.90
N PRO A 24 7.27 21.05 -11.59
CA PRO A 24 7.42 19.82 -10.82
C PRO A 24 6.17 18.95 -11.04
N PRO A 25 6.31 17.61 -11.11
CA PRO A 25 5.14 16.75 -11.32
C PRO A 25 4.11 17.07 -10.24
N ALA A 26 2.89 17.41 -10.69
CA ALA A 26 1.78 17.64 -9.78
C ALA A 26 1.70 16.44 -8.81
N PRO A 27 1.49 16.66 -7.50
CA PRO A 27 1.30 15.57 -6.56
C PRO A 27 0.14 14.72 -7.09
N VAL A 28 0.46 13.48 -7.46
CA VAL A 28 -0.55 12.49 -7.81
C VAL A 28 -1.61 12.49 -6.70
N PRO A 29 -2.90 12.46 -7.03
CA PRO A 29 -3.93 12.41 -6.00
C PRO A 29 -3.64 11.19 -5.13
N SER A 30 -3.27 11.43 -3.87
CA SER A 30 -3.19 10.40 -2.85
C SER A 30 -4.56 9.73 -2.84
N ASN A 31 -4.64 8.50 -3.35
CA ASN A 31 -5.80 7.64 -3.13
C ASN A 31 -6.10 7.72 -1.62
N PRO A 32 -7.33 8.05 -1.17
CA PRO A 32 -7.58 8.31 0.24
C PRO A 32 -7.02 7.16 1.06
N ALA A 33 -6.01 7.48 1.89
CA ALA A 33 -5.32 6.49 2.68
C ALA A 33 -6.38 5.79 3.54
N ILE A 34 -6.50 4.47 3.40
CA ILE A 34 -7.48 3.71 4.17
C ILE A 34 -7.16 3.90 5.64
N SER A 35 -8.14 4.47 6.35
CA SER A 35 -8.06 4.64 7.79
C SER A 35 -8.56 3.37 8.48
N PRO A 36 -7.91 2.93 9.57
CA PRO A 36 -8.47 1.89 10.44
C PRO A 36 -9.84 2.24 11.01
N ASP A 37 -10.17 3.53 11.05
CA ASP A 37 -11.43 4.09 11.54
C ASP A 37 -12.47 4.30 10.43
N ASP A 38 -12.28 3.71 9.25
CA ASP A 38 -13.27 3.77 8.16
C ASP A 38 -14.66 3.28 8.65
N GLU A 39 -15.68 4.12 8.54
CA GLU A 39 -17.05 3.85 8.98
C GLU A 39 -17.69 2.64 8.27
N ARG A 40 -17.17 2.28 7.09
CA ARG A 40 -17.63 1.11 6.33
C ARG A 40 -17.19 -0.20 6.97
N LEU A 41 -16.14 -0.17 7.77
CA LEU A 41 -15.60 -1.35 8.46
C LEU A 41 -16.45 -1.71 9.68
N PRO A 42 -16.77 -3.00 9.88
CA PRO A 42 -17.33 -3.45 11.14
C PRO A 42 -16.26 -3.38 12.24
N ASP A 43 -16.69 -3.18 13.49
CA ASP A 43 -15.78 -3.01 14.63
C ASP A 43 -14.76 -4.15 14.77
N ALA A 44 -15.17 -5.39 14.49
CA ALA A 44 -14.31 -6.56 14.54
C ALA A 44 -13.13 -6.52 13.52
N SER A 45 -13.26 -5.76 12.43
CA SER A 45 -12.25 -5.69 11.36
C SER A 45 -11.25 -4.54 11.56
N ARG A 46 -11.63 -3.48 12.26
CA ARG A 46 -10.76 -2.31 12.53
C ARG A 46 -9.37 -2.66 13.09
N PRO A 47 -9.22 -3.51 14.13
CA PRO A 47 -7.89 -3.85 14.64
C PRO A 47 -7.02 -4.60 13.62
N ARG A 48 -7.62 -5.37 12.70
CA ARG A 48 -6.90 -6.08 11.64
C ARG A 48 -6.39 -5.11 10.59
N VAL A 49 -7.22 -4.15 10.19
CA VAL A 49 -6.82 -3.07 9.26
C VAL A 49 -5.72 -2.21 9.88
N ALA A 50 -5.84 -1.82 11.14
CA ALA A 50 -4.80 -1.09 11.86
C ALA A 50 -3.46 -1.82 11.85
N ARG A 51 -3.47 -3.13 12.19
CA ARG A 51 -2.27 -3.98 12.16
C ARG A 51 -1.67 -4.08 10.77
N LEU A 52 -2.50 -4.31 9.75
CA LEU A 52 -2.05 -4.41 8.36
C LEU A 52 -1.38 -3.11 7.90
N VAL A 53 -2.03 -1.96 8.12
CA VAL A 53 -1.48 -0.65 7.73
C VAL A 53 -0.17 -0.36 8.46
N SER A 54 -0.08 -0.69 9.77
CA SER A 54 1.16 -0.56 10.53
C SER A 54 2.29 -1.44 9.97
N LEU A 55 2.01 -2.72 9.70
CA LEU A 55 3.00 -3.63 9.12
C LEU A 55 3.49 -3.16 7.75
N ILE A 56 2.58 -2.67 6.92
CA ILE A 56 2.92 -2.11 5.61
C ILE A 56 3.84 -0.89 5.79
N ALA A 57 3.51 0.04 6.68
CA ALA A 57 4.34 1.21 6.95
C ALA A 57 5.76 0.82 7.44
N ASP A 58 5.86 -0.18 8.31
CA ASP A 58 7.14 -0.69 8.80
C ASP A 58 7.99 -1.30 7.67
N ILE A 59 7.37 -2.11 6.81
CA ILE A 59 8.03 -2.71 5.64
C ILE A 59 8.48 -1.63 4.66
N GLU A 60 7.62 -0.66 4.36
CA GLU A 60 7.96 0.46 3.48
C GLU A 60 9.11 1.30 4.02
N ALA A 61 9.15 1.54 5.33
CA ALA A 61 10.23 2.28 5.96
C ALA A 61 11.58 1.54 5.84
N ARG A 62 11.61 0.23 6.11
CA ARG A 62 12.82 -0.60 5.99
C ARG A 62 13.30 -0.74 4.55
N ALA A 63 12.37 -0.87 3.60
CA ALA A 63 12.71 -1.07 2.20
C ALA A 63 13.30 0.18 1.52
N ARG A 64 13.19 1.38 2.11
CA ARG A 64 13.76 2.61 1.52
C ARG A 64 15.27 2.54 1.33
N ASP A 65 15.95 1.81 2.20
CA ASP A 65 17.41 1.76 2.24
C ASP A 65 17.96 0.51 1.52
N ASN A 66 17.10 -0.38 1.01
CA ASN A 66 17.51 -1.64 0.40
C ASN A 66 16.80 -1.92 -0.94
N SER A 67 17.52 -1.65 -2.04
CA SER A 67 17.06 -1.88 -3.43
C SER A 67 16.71 -3.34 -3.73
N LEU A 68 17.22 -4.31 -2.98
CA LEU A 68 16.87 -5.73 -3.16
C LEU A 68 15.43 -6.03 -2.71
N MET A 69 14.80 -5.12 -1.97
CA MET A 69 13.46 -5.28 -1.39
C MET A 69 12.33 -4.73 -2.29
N VAL A 70 12.62 -4.43 -3.56
CA VAL A 70 11.64 -3.87 -4.51
C VAL A 70 10.40 -4.77 -4.67
N SER A 71 10.56 -6.09 -4.67
CA SER A 71 9.44 -7.03 -4.80
C SER A 71 8.51 -6.99 -3.58
N ALA A 72 9.07 -7.08 -2.37
CA ALA A 72 8.30 -6.98 -1.12
C ALA A 72 7.58 -5.61 -1.03
N LEU A 73 8.27 -4.54 -1.41
CA LEU A 73 7.72 -3.19 -1.46
C LEU A 73 6.57 -3.06 -2.45
N ALA A 74 6.69 -3.63 -3.65
CA ALA A 74 5.63 -3.64 -4.64
C ALA A 74 4.39 -4.41 -4.13
N GLU A 75 4.61 -5.54 -3.47
CA GLU A 75 3.52 -6.37 -2.94
C GLU A 75 2.74 -5.64 -1.83
N VAL A 76 3.40 -5.04 -0.85
CA VAL A 76 2.71 -4.32 0.24
C VAL A 76 1.99 -3.06 -0.27
N ARG A 77 2.54 -2.39 -1.29
CA ARG A 77 1.87 -1.28 -1.97
C ARG A 77 0.62 -1.76 -2.70
N GLN A 78 0.69 -2.90 -3.39
CA GLN A 78 -0.49 -3.49 -4.04
C GLN A 78 -1.58 -3.87 -3.02
N MET A 79 -1.18 -4.42 -1.86
CA MET A 79 -2.10 -4.68 -0.76
C MET A 79 -2.82 -3.41 -0.29
N ARG A 80 -2.06 -2.34 -0.02
CA ARG A 80 -2.58 -1.05 0.46
C ARG A 80 -3.43 -0.32 -0.57
N ASP A 81 -2.94 -0.21 -1.80
CA ASP A 81 -3.48 0.71 -2.80
C ASP A 81 -4.58 0.08 -3.65
N THR A 82 -4.63 -1.26 -3.72
CA THR A 82 -5.58 -1.98 -4.58
C THR A 82 -6.44 -2.98 -3.82
N HIS A 83 -5.83 -3.92 -3.10
CA HIS A 83 -6.59 -5.06 -2.54
C HIS A 83 -7.46 -4.66 -1.36
N LEU A 84 -6.90 -3.96 -0.39
CA LEU A 84 -7.63 -3.52 0.80
C LEU A 84 -8.80 -2.57 0.45
N PRO A 85 -8.64 -1.53 -0.39
CA PRO A 85 -9.76 -0.63 -0.72
C PRO A 85 -10.88 -1.37 -1.44
N ARG A 86 -10.52 -2.22 -2.41
CA ARG A 86 -11.48 -3.01 -3.16
C ARG A 86 -12.27 -3.97 -2.25
N LEU A 87 -11.62 -4.57 -1.27
CA LEU A 87 -12.25 -5.45 -0.30
C LEU A 87 -13.25 -4.69 0.59
N ILE A 88 -12.87 -3.52 1.10
CA ILE A 88 -13.74 -2.68 1.94
C ILE A 88 -14.94 -2.18 1.15
N VAL A 89 -14.74 -1.70 -0.08
CA VAL A 89 -15.82 -1.25 -0.97
C VAL A 89 -16.80 -2.39 -1.26
N SER A 90 -16.29 -3.57 -1.65
CA SER A 90 -17.15 -4.73 -1.94
C SER A 90 -17.95 -5.19 -0.72
N TYR A 91 -17.39 -5.12 0.48
CA TYR A 91 -18.15 -5.39 1.71
C TYR A 91 -19.22 -4.31 1.98
N ALA A 92 -18.89 -3.04 1.75
CA ALA A 92 -19.79 -1.92 1.99
C ALA A 92 -21.04 -1.95 1.08
N GLU A 93 -20.90 -2.44 -0.16
CA GLU A 93 -21.99 -2.63 -1.12
C GLU A 93 -23.05 -3.65 -0.65
N ILE A 94 -22.69 -4.55 0.26
CA ILE A 94 -23.64 -5.52 0.84
C ILE A 94 -24.52 -4.79 1.86
N PRO A 95 -25.87 -4.82 1.72
CA PRO A 95 -26.75 -4.16 2.67
C PRO A 95 -26.53 -4.66 4.10
N PRO A 96 -26.53 -3.79 5.14
CA PRO A 96 -26.19 -4.16 6.51
C PRO A 96 -26.96 -5.37 7.05
N ALA A 97 -28.25 -5.48 6.70
CA ALA A 97 -29.12 -6.58 7.12
C ALA A 97 -28.63 -7.97 6.66
N HIS A 98 -27.87 -8.04 5.56
CA HIS A 98 -27.41 -9.31 4.97
C HIS A 98 -25.94 -9.63 5.28
N ARG A 99 -25.19 -8.73 5.93
CA ARG A 99 -23.74 -8.95 6.15
C ARG A 99 -23.45 -10.13 7.08
N ALA A 100 -24.35 -10.40 8.03
CA ALA A 100 -24.27 -11.53 8.95
C ALA A 100 -24.92 -12.82 8.41
N GLU A 101 -25.66 -12.73 7.30
CA GLU A 101 -26.34 -13.87 6.70
C GLU A 101 -25.32 -14.84 6.09
N ILE A 102 -25.53 -16.14 6.26
CA ILE A 102 -24.71 -17.16 5.63
C ILE A 102 -25.13 -17.25 4.16
N PHE A 103 -24.26 -16.83 3.24
CA PHE A 103 -24.55 -16.96 1.82
C PHE A 103 -24.52 -18.42 1.39
N ARG A 104 -25.50 -18.83 0.60
CA ARG A 104 -25.58 -20.21 0.06
C ARG A 104 -24.38 -20.57 -0.82
N THR A 105 -23.79 -19.58 -1.49
CA THR A 105 -22.66 -19.77 -2.41
C THR A 105 -21.35 -20.07 -1.69
N THR A 106 -21.10 -19.40 -0.56
CA THR A 106 -19.82 -19.50 0.16
C THR A 106 -19.92 -20.31 1.46
N GLY A 107 -21.13 -20.55 1.95
CA GLY A 107 -21.37 -21.16 3.27
C GLY A 107 -20.88 -20.30 4.43
N ARG A 108 -20.51 -19.03 4.19
CA ARG A 108 -19.92 -18.10 5.16
C ARG A 108 -20.61 -16.74 5.04
N SER A 109 -20.59 -15.95 6.11
CA SER A 109 -21.12 -14.59 6.07
C SER A 109 -20.13 -13.60 5.45
N ALA A 110 -20.60 -12.42 5.03
CA ALA A 110 -19.75 -11.39 4.46
C ALA A 110 -18.72 -10.93 5.49
N SER A 111 -19.17 -10.72 6.73
CA SER A 111 -18.31 -10.31 7.83
C SER A 111 -17.24 -11.35 8.14
N TYR A 112 -17.57 -12.64 8.03
CA TYR A 112 -16.57 -13.71 8.19
C TYR A 112 -15.53 -13.65 7.07
N ASN A 113 -15.96 -13.58 5.81
CA ASN A 113 -15.05 -13.55 4.66
C ASN A 113 -14.15 -12.30 4.65
N LEU A 114 -14.68 -11.15 5.06
CA LEU A 114 -13.89 -9.93 5.24
C LEU A 114 -12.76 -10.14 6.25
N ASN A 115 -13.09 -10.64 7.44
CA ASN A 115 -12.08 -10.85 8.49
C ASN A 115 -11.05 -11.90 8.07
N GLU A 116 -11.48 -12.98 7.44
CA GLU A 116 -10.57 -14.01 6.93
C GLU A 116 -9.61 -13.46 5.88
N ALA A 117 -10.10 -12.65 4.94
CA ALA A 117 -9.27 -12.01 3.93
C ALA A 117 -8.25 -11.04 4.57
N LEU A 118 -8.67 -10.23 5.54
CA LEU A 118 -7.79 -9.35 6.30
C LEU A 118 -6.72 -10.13 7.08
N ASP A 119 -7.10 -11.23 7.73
CA ASP A 119 -6.16 -12.08 8.47
C ASP A 119 -5.10 -12.68 7.54
N ARG A 120 -5.49 -13.13 6.33
CA ARG A 120 -4.52 -13.61 5.32
C ARG A 120 -3.56 -12.52 4.87
N MET A 121 -4.04 -11.29 4.65
CA MET A 121 -3.18 -10.16 4.28
C MET A 121 -2.19 -9.83 5.40
N VAL A 122 -2.64 -9.81 6.66
CA VAL A 122 -1.78 -9.63 7.83
C VAL A 122 -0.69 -10.71 7.89
N THR A 123 -1.06 -11.99 7.82
CA THR A 123 -0.09 -13.10 7.86
C THR A 123 0.94 -12.99 6.73
N ARG A 124 0.53 -12.55 5.54
CA ARG A 124 1.45 -12.36 4.42
C ARG A 124 2.43 -11.21 4.69
N ALA A 125 1.95 -10.06 5.16
CA ALA A 125 2.81 -8.93 5.53
C ALA A 125 3.80 -9.31 6.65
N GLU A 126 3.38 -10.09 7.65
CA GLU A 126 4.26 -10.59 8.71
C GLU A 126 5.35 -11.52 8.17
N THR A 127 5.00 -12.37 7.21
CA THR A 127 5.96 -13.26 6.55
C THR A 127 7.01 -12.44 5.81
N LEU A 128 6.60 -11.39 5.08
CA LEU A 128 7.53 -10.48 4.41
C LEU A 128 8.43 -9.77 5.43
N SER A 129 7.86 -9.22 6.49
CA SER A 129 8.60 -8.55 7.57
C SER A 129 9.64 -9.47 8.23
N ARG A 130 9.28 -10.74 8.47
CA ARG A 130 10.20 -11.74 9.02
C ARG A 130 11.32 -12.10 8.06
N SER A 131 11.02 -12.25 6.77
CA SER A 131 12.05 -12.50 5.75
C SER A 131 13.08 -11.38 5.73
N MET A 132 12.61 -10.13 5.74
CA MET A 132 13.50 -8.96 5.77
C MET A 132 14.39 -8.95 7.02
N ALA A 133 13.80 -9.24 8.19
CA ALA A 133 14.56 -9.31 9.43
C ALA A 133 15.63 -10.42 9.39
N GLN A 134 15.35 -11.55 8.72
CA GLN A 134 16.34 -12.61 8.54
C GLN A 134 17.49 -12.15 7.63
N ASP A 135 17.18 -11.50 6.51
CA ASP A 135 18.19 -10.97 5.59
C ASP A 135 19.10 -9.94 6.30
N ASP A 136 18.53 -9.09 7.15
CA ASP A 136 19.28 -8.12 7.96
C ASP A 136 20.22 -8.81 8.97
N ILE A 137 19.76 -9.88 9.63
CA ILE A 137 20.56 -10.67 10.57
C ILE A 137 21.72 -11.36 9.85
N ASP A 138 21.46 -11.94 8.68
CA ASP A 138 22.48 -12.64 7.90
C ASP A 138 23.55 -11.65 7.42
N SER A 139 23.14 -10.48 6.91
CA SER A 139 24.08 -9.42 6.53
C SER A 139 24.91 -8.91 7.72
N PHE A 140 24.32 -8.84 8.92
CA PHE A 140 25.05 -8.47 10.13
C PHE A 140 26.10 -9.52 10.51
N ALA A 141 25.74 -10.81 10.47
CA ALA A 141 26.66 -11.91 10.79
C ALA A 141 27.84 -11.97 9.80
N ASP A 142 27.59 -11.72 8.52
CA ASP A 142 28.64 -11.68 7.51
C ASP A 142 29.63 -10.53 7.73
N ASN A 143 29.13 -9.34 8.09
CA ASN A 143 29.98 -8.21 8.43
C ASN A 143 30.83 -8.48 9.68
N LEU A 144 30.25 -9.09 10.73
CA LEU A 144 30.98 -9.46 11.93
C LEU A 144 32.16 -10.41 11.61
N ARG A 145 31.90 -11.45 10.81
CA ARG A 145 32.93 -12.41 10.38
C ARG A 145 34.05 -11.73 9.58
N PHE A 146 33.70 -10.79 8.71
CA PHE A 146 34.67 -10.02 7.94
C PHE A 146 35.57 -9.17 8.84
N ILE A 147 35.01 -8.49 9.85
CA ILE A 147 35.77 -7.71 10.83
C ILE A 147 36.71 -8.61 11.62
N GLU A 148 36.23 -9.73 12.15
CA GLU A 148 37.07 -10.70 12.87
C GLU A 148 38.25 -11.15 12.02
N GLN A 149 38.02 -11.58 10.77
CA GLN A 149 39.10 -12.00 9.88
C GLN A 149 40.10 -10.87 9.61
N ARG A 150 39.61 -9.66 9.33
CA ARG A 150 40.46 -8.54 8.91
C ARG A 150 41.35 -8.01 10.03
N TYR A 151 40.87 -8.07 11.28
CA TYR A 151 41.52 -7.45 12.43
C TYR A 151 42.13 -8.46 13.42
N SER A 152 41.75 -9.74 13.40
CA SER A 152 42.43 -10.79 14.19
C SER A 152 43.78 -11.21 13.59
N ASP A 153 43.96 -11.14 12.26
CA ASP A 153 45.23 -11.47 11.59
C ASP A 153 46.34 -10.41 11.80
N ASN A 154 46.00 -9.20 12.24
CA ASN A 154 46.99 -8.15 12.55
C ASN A 154 47.48 -8.18 14.01
N GLY A 155 46.97 -9.10 14.84
CA GLY A 155 47.33 -9.22 16.27
C GLY A 155 48.33 -10.32 16.60
N SER A 156 48.84 -11.05 15.59
CA SER A 156 49.81 -12.14 15.75
C SER A 156 51.16 -11.77 15.13
N ALA A 157 51.91 -10.87 15.76
CA ALA A 157 53.32 -10.60 15.46
C ALA A 157 54.11 -10.41 16.76
#